data_AF-A0A060CAT0-F1
#
_entry.id   AF-A0A060CAT0-F1
#
_cell.length_a   1.000
_cell.length_b   1.000
_cell.length_c   1.000
_cell.angle_alpha   90.00
_cell.angle_beta   90.00
_cell.angle_gamma   90.00
#
_symmetry.space_group_name_H-M   'P 1'
#
loop_
_entity.id
_entity.type
_entity.pdbx_description
1 polymer ?
#
loop_
_entity_poly.entity_id
_entity_poly.type
_entity_poly.pdbx_seq_one_letter_code
_entity_poly.pdbx_strand_id
1 'polypeptide(L)' 'MTSSGMTSLNILHVFRAPVGGLFRHVMDLARAQAERGHRVGLIADSLTGGERAAAALDSIAPLMTHGVTRIPMAR' A
#
# COMPACT_ATOMS: atom_id res chain seq x y z
N MET A 1 22.60 17.03 -20.10
CA MET A 1 22.03 15.76 -19.62
C MET A 1 20.67 16.04 -19.00
N THR A 2 19.62 16.07 -19.81
CA THR A 2 18.24 16.18 -19.31
C THR A 2 17.91 14.85 -18.65
N SER A 3 17.99 14.81 -17.32
CA SER A 3 17.28 13.81 -16.53
C SER A 3 15.84 13.80 -17.05
N SER A 4 15.44 12.73 -17.73
CA SER A 4 14.02 12.44 -17.92
C SER A 4 13.50 12.13 -16.53
N GLY A 5 13.15 13.18 -15.78
CA GLY A 5 12.65 13.07 -14.43
C GLY A 5 11.42 12.18 -14.50
N MET A 6 11.51 10.98 -13.92
CA MET A 6 10.40 10.03 -13.91
C MET A 6 9.14 10.76 -13.44
N THR A 7 8.15 10.88 -14.32
CA THR A 7 6.85 11.47 -13.97
C THR A 7 6.25 10.68 -12.82
N SER A 8 5.75 11.39 -11.80
CA SER A 8 5.09 10.76 -10.67
C SER A 8 3.96 9.83 -11.15
N LEU A 9 4.03 8.55 -10.75
CA LEU A 9 3.05 7.54 -11.10
C LEU A 9 1.91 7.54 -10.08
N ASN A 10 0.72 7.14 -10.54
CA ASN A 10 -0.40 6.78 -9.66
C ASN A 10 -0.41 5.25 -9.49
N ILE A 11 -0.25 4.77 -8.27
CA ILE A 11 -0.07 3.36 -7.96
C ILE A 11 -1.11 2.94 -6.93
N LEU A 12 -1.83 1.85 -7.20
CA LEU A 12 -2.79 1.27 -6.28
C LEU A 12 -2.45 -0.21 -6.06
N HIS A 13 -2.11 -0.56 -4.82
CA HIS A 13 -1.90 -1.95 -4.43
C HIS A 13 -3.22 -2.54 -3.93
N VAL A 14 -3.70 -3.59 -4.58
CA VAL A 14 -4.93 -4.29 -4.20
C VAL A 14 -4.58 -5.73 -3.85
N PHE A 15 -4.82 -6.15 -2.61
CA PHE A 15 -4.43 -7.48 -2.14
C PHE A 15 -5.32 -8.00 -1.02
N ARG A 16 -5.50 -9.33 -0.96
CA ARG A 16 -6.41 -9.96 0.01
C ARG A 16 -5.75 -10.44 1.30
N ALA A 17 -4.45 -10.68 1.29
CA ALA A 17 -3.77 -11.26 2.45
C ALA A 17 -2.97 -10.17 3.17
N PRO A 18 -3.56 -9.44 4.14
CA PRO A 18 -2.80 -8.56 5.01
C PRO A 18 -2.07 -9.36 6.11
N VAL A 19 -1.55 -10.55 5.78
CA VAL A 19 -0.80 -11.45 6.66
C VAL A 19 0.32 -12.15 5.88
N GLY A 20 1.44 -12.43 6.55
CA GLY A 20 2.56 -13.19 5.99
C GLY A 20 3.47 -12.41 5.03
N GLY A 21 4.26 -13.13 4.23
CA GLY A 21 5.34 -12.56 3.41
C GLY A 21 4.87 -11.59 2.33
N LEU A 22 3.72 -11.85 1.70
CA LEU A 22 3.14 -10.93 0.71
C LEU A 22 2.82 -9.58 1.33
N PHE A 23 2.21 -9.57 2.51
CA PHE A 23 1.85 -8.33 3.19
C PHE A 23 3.08 -7.46 3.49
N ARG A 24 4.11 -8.05 4.11
CA ARG A 24 5.38 -7.36 4.39
C ARG A 24 5.95 -6.74 3.12
N HIS A 25 5.98 -7.52 2.03
CA HIS A 25 6.52 -7.07 0.75
C HIS A 25 5.74 -5.88 0.17
N VAL A 26 4.40 -5.94 0.14
CA VAL A 26 3.57 -4.83 -0.36
C VAL A 26 3.78 -3.58 0.49
N MET A 27 3.87 -3.71 1.81
CA MET A 27 4.10 -2.57 2.71
C MET A 27 5.46 -1.90 2.46
N ASP A 28 6.51 -2.70 2.27
CA ASP A 28 7.86 -2.19 1.99
C ASP A 28 7.92 -1.52 0.60
N LEU A 29 7.30 -2.14 -0.41
CA LEU A 29 7.24 -1.59 -1.76
C LEU A 29 6.43 -0.29 -1.82
N ALA A 30 5.24 -0.25 -1.20
CA ALA A 30 4.39 0.92 -1.17
C ALA A 30 5.08 2.11 -0.50
N ARG A 31 5.77 1.87 0.63
CA ARG A 31 6.59 2.88 1.31
C ARG A 31 7.67 3.42 0.37
N ALA A 32 8.44 2.52 -0.22
CA ALA A 32 9.57 2.88 -1.08
C ALA A 32 9.12 3.62 -2.36
N GLN A 33 7.92 3.36 -2.86
CA GLN A 33 7.32 4.08 -3.98
C GLN A 33 6.84 5.49 -3.57
N ALA A 34 6.22 5.61 -2.41
CA ALA A 34 5.81 6.91 -1.86
C ALA A 34 7.02 7.81 -1.59
N GLU A 35 8.09 7.27 -1.00
CA GLU A 35 9.35 7.97 -0.76
C GLU A 35 10.06 8.43 -2.05
N ARG A 36 9.78 7.77 -3.18
CA ARG A 36 10.25 8.19 -4.52
C ARG A 36 9.35 9.26 -5.18
N GLY A 37 8.32 9.74 -4.48
CA GLY A 37 7.41 10.78 -4.97
C GLY A 37 6.26 10.27 -5.83
N HIS A 38 5.98 8.95 -5.82
CA HIS A 38 4.78 8.41 -6.45
C HIS A 38 3.55 8.58 -5.56
N ARG A 39 2.37 8.70 -6.18
CA ARG A 39 1.09 8.79 -5.49
C ARG A 39 0.56 7.39 -5.27
N VAL A 40 0.66 6.89 -4.05
CA VAL A 40 0.38 5.48 -3.72
C VAL A 40 -0.90 5.34 -2.87
N GLY A 41 -1.66 4.27 -3.08
CA GLY A 41 -2.77 3.85 -2.24
C GLY A 41 -2.80 2.34 -2.01
N LEU A 42 -3.55 1.93 -1.00
CA LEU A 42 -3.74 0.53 -0.61
C LEU A 42 -5.22 0.19 -0.52
N ILE A 43 -5.62 -0.93 -1.13
CA ILE A 43 -6.90 -1.59 -0.87
C ILE A 43 -6.62 -3.00 -0.37
N ALA A 44 -7.02 -3.29 0.86
CA ALA A 44 -6.80 -4.58 1.50
C ALA A 44 -8.12 -5.25 1.89
N ASP A 45 -8.10 -6.57 2.06
CA ASP A 45 -9.24 -7.30 2.62
C ASP A 45 -9.54 -6.86 4.06
N SER A 46 -10.83 -6.68 4.36
CA SER A 46 -11.31 -6.38 5.71
C SER A 46 -11.60 -7.64 6.54
N LEU A 47 -11.71 -8.82 5.91
CA LEU A 47 -12.09 -10.06 6.60
C LEU A 47 -10.90 -10.82 7.21
N THR A 48 -9.67 -10.46 6.87
CA THR A 48 -8.45 -11.15 7.31
C THR A 48 -7.43 -10.23 7.99
N GLY A 49 -6.47 -10.81 8.73
CA GLY A 49 -5.33 -10.14 9.36
C GLY A 49 -5.57 -9.39 10.67
N GLY A 50 -6.83 -9.17 11.08
CA GLY A 50 -7.19 -8.66 12.40
C GLY A 50 -6.49 -7.35 12.79
N GLU A 51 -6.28 -7.18 14.09
CA GLU A 51 -5.67 -5.97 14.69
C GLU A 51 -4.24 -5.70 14.20
N ARG A 52 -3.45 -6.77 13.96
CA ARG A 52 -2.06 -6.61 13.49
C ARG A 52 -2.00 -5.98 12.10
N ALA A 53 -2.88 -6.43 11.20
CA ALA A 53 -3.00 -5.83 9.87
C ALA A 53 -3.49 -4.38 9.95
N ALA A 54 -4.50 -4.11 10.79
CA ALA A 54 -5.04 -2.77 11.00
C ALA A 54 -3.94 -1.80 11.46
N ALA A 55 -3.24 -2.13 12.54
CA ALA A 55 -2.16 -1.29 13.07
C ALA A 55 -1.04 -1.04 12.05
N ALA A 56 -0.68 -2.06 11.25
CA ALA A 56 0.32 -1.89 10.20
C ALA A 56 -0.17 -0.97 9.08
N LEU A 57 -1.41 -1.13 8.62
CA LEU A 57 -2.04 -0.29 7.61
C LEU A 57 -2.20 1.17 8.10
N ASP A 58 -2.57 1.37 9.36
CA ASP A 58 -2.67 2.71 9.97
C ASP A 58 -1.29 3.38 10.05
N SER A 59 -0.23 2.60 10.32
CA SER A 59 1.13 3.13 10.40
C SER A 59 1.69 3.64 9.07
N ILE A 60 1.23 3.09 7.94
CA ILE A 60 1.68 3.52 6.59
C ILE A 60 0.74 4.53 5.96
N ALA A 61 -0.52 4.63 6.42
CA ALA A 61 -1.53 5.50 5.85
C ALA A 61 -1.08 6.97 5.62
N PRO A 62 -0.29 7.61 6.52
CA PRO A 62 0.20 8.97 6.28
C PRO A 62 1.10 9.14 5.03
N LEU A 63 1.71 8.06 4.54
CA LEU A 63 2.54 8.07 3.33
C LEU A 63 1.73 7.83 2.04
N MET A 64 0.48 7.36 2.16
CA MET A 64 -0.34 6.96 1.03
C MET A 64 -1.19 8.14 0.55
N THR A 65 -0.78 8.80 -0.54
CA THR A 65 -1.51 9.93 -1.14
C THR A 65 -2.96 9.60 -1.49
N HIS A 66 -3.23 8.37 -1.94
CA HIS A 66 -4.58 7.91 -2.28
C HIS A 66 -5.29 7.24 -1.10
N GLY A 67 -4.66 7.20 0.08
CA GLY A 67 -5.20 6.61 1.29
C GLY A 67 -5.12 5.09 1.35
N VAL A 68 -5.73 4.56 2.40
CA VAL A 68 -5.81 3.13 2.69
C VAL A 68 -7.27 2.78 2.91
N THR A 69 -7.76 1.78 2.19
CA THR A 69 -9.15 1.31 2.31
C THR A 69 -9.17 -0.19 2.58
N ARG A 70 -10.11 -0.62 3.43
CA ARG A 70 -10.36 -2.04 3.69
C ARG A 70 -11.78 -2.40 3.28
N ILE A 71 -11.93 -3.45 2.46
CA ILE A 71 -13.22 -3.95 1.99
C ILE A 71 -13.27 -5.47 2.03
N PRO A 72 -14.43 -6.12 2.18
CA PRO A 72 -14.53 -7.57 2.08
C PRO A 72 -14.14 -8.05 0.68
N MET A 73 -13.22 -9.02 0.58
CA MET A 73 -12.78 -9.57 -0.71
C MET A 73 -13.03 -11.09 -0.80
N ALA A 74 -13.93 -11.50 -1.71
CA ALA A 74 -14.19 -12.90 -2.01
C ALA A 74 -12.98 -13.61 -2.67
N ARG A 75 -12.99 -14.95 -2.72
CA ARG A 75 -11.97 -15.76 -3.41
C ARG A 75 -12.38 -16.08 -4.83
#